data_AF-A0A9W3BXG9-F1
#
_entry.id   AF-A0A9W3BXG9-F1
#
_cell.length_a   1.000
_cell.length_b   1.000
_cell.length_c   1.000
_cell.angle_alpha   90.00
_cell.angle_beta   90.00
_cell.angle_gamma   90.00
#
_symmetry.space_group_name_H-M   'P 1'
#
loop_
_entity.id
_entity.type
_entity.pdbx_description
1 polymer ?
#
loop_
_entity_poly.entity_id
_entity_poly.type
_entity_poly.pdbx_seq_one_letter_code
_entity_poly.pdbx_strand_id
1 'polypeptide(L)'
;MNQVENMATQQPGEVEKAFVLWDMGNCPIPDGHDPLTVVRKIQIAVEKSGHVSRNGEISITAIGSKLREIPGEDVMRRLSSFEISLKHSHRYTHDLDEWADANPPPSTMMIIDDHERIGWIASKLSRLEDAGYRILLAYPPQRDLAATTPFPRSFSKQWDWDALVFDEQQETTTTTATTSLVFSQGKYNDEYPFACEVCFVAVKTFEDFIAHLKSVEHEYGEWDRYASKNGVDRTIRENLPLGRSKEMDVLLIQDMERRLMKRKERSRGLLRPRTRLDLF
;
A
#
# COMPACT_ATOMS: atom_id res chain seq x y z
N MET A 1 12.54 8.35 61.80
CA MET A 1 12.08 7.35 60.80
C MET A 1 10.93 7.98 60.04
N ASN A 2 11.17 8.43 58.81
CA ASN A 2 10.13 8.71 57.81
C ASN A 2 10.77 8.32 56.48
N GLN A 3 10.43 7.13 56.00
CA GLN A 3 10.78 6.70 54.65
C GLN A 3 9.80 7.39 53.72
N VAL A 4 10.30 8.33 52.91
CA VAL A 4 9.57 8.83 51.75
C VAL A 4 9.80 7.79 50.67
N GLU A 5 8.77 7.01 50.38
CA GLU A 5 8.76 6.07 49.27
C GLU A 5 8.95 6.86 47.97
N ASN A 6 10.03 6.55 47.26
CA ASN A 6 10.26 6.99 45.89
C ASN A 6 9.15 6.42 45.00
N MET A 7 8.17 7.25 44.65
CA MET A 7 7.37 7.04 43.45
C MET A 7 8.31 7.14 42.25
N ALA A 8 8.74 5.99 41.75
CA ALA A 8 9.34 5.89 40.43
C ALA A 8 8.27 6.34 39.42
N THR A 9 8.46 7.55 38.89
CA THR A 9 7.75 8.06 37.74
C THR A 9 8.02 7.11 36.58
N GLN A 10 7.08 6.21 36.29
CA GLN A 10 7.08 5.46 35.03
C GLN A 10 7.00 6.50 33.93
N GLN A 11 8.02 6.56 33.07
CA GLN A 11 7.93 7.31 31.83
C GLN A 11 6.75 6.76 31.03
N PRO A 12 5.95 7.60 30.36
CA PRO A 12 4.88 7.12 29.49
C PRO A 12 5.51 6.15 28.48
N GLY A 13 5.08 4.89 28.52
CA GLY A 13 5.61 3.86 27.64
C GLY A 13 5.52 4.32 26.20
N GLU A 14 6.65 4.29 25.49
CA GLU A 14 6.71 4.58 24.07
C GLU A 14 5.72 3.67 23.34
N VAL A 15 4.73 4.27 22.70
CA VAL A 15 3.64 3.54 22.07
C VAL A 15 4.14 3.01 20.74
N GLU A 16 4.23 1.69 20.60
CA GLU A 16 4.66 1.05 19.36
C GLU A 16 3.73 1.46 18.20
N LYS A 17 4.33 1.92 17.11
CA LYS A 17 3.63 2.29 15.88
C LYS A 17 3.40 1.06 15.01
N ALA A 18 2.29 1.07 14.28
CA ALA A 18 1.95 0.02 13.35
C ALA A 18 1.65 0.58 11.96
N PHE A 19 2.08 -0.15 10.94
CA PHE A 19 1.72 0.10 9.56
C PHE A 19 1.04 -1.09 8.94
N VAL A 20 -0.11 -0.87 8.32
CA VAL A 20 -0.87 -1.88 7.59
C VAL A 20 -0.88 -1.51 6.12
N LEU A 21 -0.38 -2.42 5.30
CA LEU A 21 -0.52 -2.39 3.85
C LEU A 21 -1.57 -3.41 3.44
N TRP A 22 -2.65 -2.92 2.83
CA TRP A 22 -3.79 -3.75 2.47
C TRP A 22 -4.07 -3.71 0.97
N ASP A 23 -3.75 -4.78 0.25
CA ASP A 23 -4.14 -4.94 -1.16
C ASP A 23 -5.63 -5.33 -1.24
N MET A 24 -6.47 -4.36 -1.60
CA MET A 24 -7.92 -4.56 -1.74
C MET A 24 -8.30 -5.39 -2.96
N GLY A 25 -7.39 -5.59 -3.92
CA GLY A 25 -7.64 -6.43 -5.09
C GLY A 25 -7.53 -7.91 -4.73
N ASN A 26 -6.54 -8.25 -3.91
CA ASN A 26 -6.26 -9.62 -3.50
C ASN A 26 -6.99 -10.03 -2.21
N CYS A 27 -7.22 -9.07 -1.31
CA CYS A 27 -7.97 -9.23 -0.08
C CYS A 27 -9.15 -8.24 -0.07
N PRO A 28 -10.18 -8.44 -0.92
CA PRO A 28 -11.28 -7.49 -1.06
C PRO A 28 -12.18 -7.46 0.18
N ILE A 29 -12.93 -6.37 0.32
CA ILE A 29 -14.07 -6.31 1.24
C ILE A 29 -15.12 -7.31 0.74
N PRO A 30 -15.55 -8.28 1.57
CA PRO A 30 -16.55 -9.25 1.15
C PRO A 30 -17.90 -8.58 0.85
N ASP A 31 -18.67 -9.20 -0.05
CA ASP A 31 -19.98 -8.68 -0.45
C ASP A 31 -20.89 -8.44 0.77
N GLY A 32 -21.57 -7.30 0.76
CA GLY A 32 -22.49 -6.90 1.83
C GLY A 32 -21.83 -6.45 3.14
N HIS A 33 -20.49 -6.43 3.25
CA HIS A 33 -19.80 -5.93 4.44
C HIS A 33 -19.55 -4.43 4.36
N ASP A 34 -19.74 -3.71 5.48
CA ASP A 34 -19.34 -2.30 5.57
C ASP A 34 -17.80 -2.21 5.58
N PRO A 35 -17.19 -1.38 4.72
CA PRO A 35 -15.74 -1.21 4.68
C PRO A 35 -15.12 -0.89 6.05
N LEU A 36 -15.83 -0.13 6.90
CA LEU A 36 -15.36 0.21 8.23
C LEU A 36 -15.32 -1.00 9.16
N THR A 37 -16.26 -1.95 9.04
CA THR A 37 -16.22 -3.18 9.82
C THR A 37 -14.94 -3.97 9.51
N VAL A 38 -14.54 -4.05 8.24
CA VAL A 38 -13.29 -4.70 7.83
C VAL A 38 -12.07 -3.98 8.41
N VAL A 39 -12.01 -2.65 8.27
CA VAL A 39 -10.94 -1.82 8.86
C VAL A 39 -10.82 -2.05 10.37
N ARG A 40 -11.95 -2.08 11.08
CA ARG A 40 -11.96 -2.32 12.53
C ARG A 40 -11.45 -3.70 12.89
N LYS A 41 -11.79 -4.73 12.11
CA LYS A 41 -11.28 -6.10 12.32
C LYS A 41 -9.76 -6.18 12.11
N ILE A 42 -9.24 -5.47 11.11
CA ILE A 42 -7.79 -5.32 10.90
C ILE A 42 -7.12 -4.67 12.12
N GLN A 43 -7.65 -3.54 12.58
CA GLN A 43 -7.12 -2.84 13.77
C GLN A 43 -7.12 -3.74 15.00
N ILE A 44 -8.23 -4.44 15.27
CA ILE A 44 -8.33 -5.39 16.38
C ILE A 44 -7.31 -6.52 16.24
N ALA A 45 -7.05 -7.03 15.04
CA ALA A 45 -6.03 -8.06 14.81
C ALA A 45 -4.61 -7.54 15.14
N VAL A 46 -4.31 -6.30 14.74
CA VAL A 46 -3.05 -5.61 15.10
C VAL A 46 -2.95 -5.41 16.61
N GLU A 47 -4.00 -4.96 17.29
CA GLU A 47 -4.01 -4.79 18.76
C GLU A 47 -3.83 -6.13 19.49
N LYS A 48 -4.63 -7.15 19.13
CA LYS A 48 -4.56 -8.51 19.70
C LYS A 48 -3.26 -9.22 19.39
N SER A 49 -2.45 -8.66 18.50
CA SER A 49 -1.10 -9.16 18.30
C SER A 49 -0.25 -9.00 19.58
N GLY A 50 -0.59 -8.06 20.47
CA GLY A 50 -0.15 -7.98 21.87
C GLY A 50 0.86 -6.88 22.19
N HIS A 51 1.22 -6.05 21.21
CA HIS A 51 2.31 -5.07 21.35
C HIS A 51 1.90 -3.63 21.02
N VAL A 52 0.99 -3.46 20.07
CA VAL A 52 0.39 -2.16 19.75
C VAL A 52 -0.76 -1.92 20.72
N SER A 53 -0.71 -0.81 21.46
CA SER A 53 -1.76 -0.48 22.42
C SER A 53 -3.08 -0.15 21.71
N ARG A 54 -4.21 -0.23 22.43
CA ARG A 54 -5.54 0.13 21.89
C ARG A 54 -5.66 1.60 21.44
N ASN A 55 -4.80 2.47 21.97
CA ASN A 55 -4.67 3.86 21.55
C ASN A 55 -3.38 4.08 20.74
N GLY A 56 -2.85 2.99 20.19
CA GLY A 56 -1.63 2.97 19.39
C GLY A 56 -1.85 3.60 18.03
N GLU A 57 -0.77 4.13 17.48
CA GLU A 57 -0.77 4.71 16.16
C GLU A 57 -0.75 3.59 15.11
N ILE A 58 -1.91 3.30 14.54
CA ILE A 58 -2.08 2.31 13.45
C ILE A 58 -2.36 3.07 12.17
N SER A 59 -1.35 3.12 11.29
CA SER A 59 -1.48 3.67 9.96
C SER A 59 -1.94 2.58 8.99
N ILE A 60 -2.99 2.85 8.19
CA ILE A 60 -3.51 1.90 7.20
C ILE A 60 -3.46 2.54 5.83
N THR A 61 -2.79 1.89 4.89
CA THR A 61 -2.81 2.25 3.48
C THR A 61 -3.44 1.11 2.68
N ALA A 62 -4.60 1.40 2.10
CA ALA A 62 -5.26 0.50 1.18
C ALA A 62 -4.72 0.72 -0.24
N ILE A 63 -4.23 -0.34 -0.86
CA ILE A 63 -3.60 -0.33 -2.17
C ILE A 63 -4.48 -1.08 -3.15
N GLY A 64 -4.49 -0.63 -4.40
CA GLY A 64 -5.04 -1.41 -5.50
C GLY A 64 -4.37 -1.07 -6.82
N SER A 65 -4.22 -2.09 -7.67
CA SER A 65 -3.76 -1.93 -9.05
C SER A 65 -4.90 -1.59 -10.02
N LYS A 66 -6.14 -1.68 -9.56
CA LYS A 66 -7.37 -1.49 -10.35
C LYS A 66 -8.40 -0.67 -9.60
N LEU A 67 -7.98 0.38 -8.89
CA LEU A 67 -8.87 1.22 -8.08
C LEU A 67 -10.00 1.88 -8.89
N ARG A 68 -9.86 1.99 -10.22
CA ARG A 68 -10.92 2.45 -11.11
C ARG A 68 -12.09 1.47 -11.24
N GLU A 69 -11.85 0.19 -11.02
CA GLU A 69 -12.83 -0.90 -11.21
C GLU A 69 -13.27 -1.50 -9.86
N ILE A 70 -12.31 -1.81 -8.99
CA ILE A 70 -12.52 -2.54 -7.73
C ILE A 70 -11.72 -1.82 -6.62
N PRO A 71 -12.30 -1.55 -5.44
CA PRO A 71 -13.61 -2.00 -4.96
C PRO A 71 -14.81 -1.12 -5.38
N GLY A 72 -14.57 -0.07 -6.18
CA GLY A 72 -15.59 0.90 -6.60
C GLY A 72 -15.51 2.21 -5.81
N GLU A 73 -16.04 3.29 -6.40
CA GLU A 73 -15.88 4.64 -5.86
C GLU A 73 -16.54 4.82 -4.49
N ASP A 74 -17.71 4.24 -4.25
CA ASP A 74 -18.44 4.36 -2.98
C ASP A 74 -17.66 3.73 -1.81
N VAL A 75 -17.04 2.57 -2.05
CA VAL A 75 -16.19 1.89 -1.06
C VAL A 75 -14.95 2.73 -0.78
N MET A 76 -14.28 3.23 -1.82
CA MET A 76 -13.10 4.08 -1.64
C MET A 76 -13.45 5.39 -0.91
N ARG A 77 -14.60 6.01 -1.22
CA ARG A 77 -15.10 7.21 -0.54
C ARG A 77 -15.38 6.93 0.93
N ARG A 78 -15.98 5.77 1.24
CA ARG A 78 -16.21 5.32 2.61
C ARG A 78 -14.89 5.18 3.36
N LEU A 79 -13.91 4.47 2.80
CA LEU A 79 -12.58 4.31 3.42
C LEU A 79 -11.89 5.65 3.65
N SER A 80 -11.90 6.53 2.65
CA SER A 80 -11.36 7.89 2.74
C SER A 80 -11.98 8.71 3.88
N SER A 81 -13.29 8.58 4.12
CA SER A 81 -13.96 9.30 5.21
C SER A 81 -13.53 8.87 6.62
N PHE A 82 -12.86 7.72 6.73
CA PHE A 82 -12.24 7.21 7.95
C PHE A 82 -10.71 7.33 7.93
N GLU A 83 -10.19 8.26 7.13
CA GLU A 83 -8.76 8.60 7.07
C GLU A 83 -7.86 7.43 6.66
N ILE A 84 -8.43 6.46 5.93
CA ILE A 84 -7.66 5.39 5.30
C ILE A 84 -7.03 5.93 4.03
N SER A 85 -5.70 5.93 3.96
CA SER A 85 -4.96 6.35 2.77
C SER A 85 -5.22 5.39 1.62
N LEU A 86 -5.44 5.91 0.42
CA LEU A 86 -5.64 5.10 -0.78
C LEU A 86 -4.46 5.30 -1.74
N LYS A 87 -3.88 4.19 -2.19
CA LYS A 87 -2.76 4.22 -3.12
C LYS A 87 -3.07 3.36 -4.35
N HIS A 88 -3.07 4.00 -5.52
CA HIS A 88 -3.05 3.26 -6.77
C HIS A 88 -1.63 2.80 -7.06
N SER A 89 -1.38 1.50 -6.87
CA SER A 89 -0.08 0.89 -7.16
C SER A 89 -0.20 -0.59 -7.48
N HIS A 90 0.86 -1.08 -8.12
CA HIS A 90 1.06 -2.49 -8.45
C HIS A 90 2.14 -3.14 -7.56
N ARG A 91 2.77 -2.37 -6.67
CA ARG A 91 3.85 -2.76 -5.75
C ARG A 91 3.75 -1.92 -4.48
N TYR A 92 4.30 -2.40 -3.38
CA TYR A 92 4.37 -1.64 -2.12
C TYR A 92 5.68 -1.85 -1.37
N THR A 93 6.69 -2.38 -2.07
CA THR A 93 8.01 -2.62 -1.47
C THR A 93 8.70 -1.33 -1.06
N HIS A 94 8.42 -0.21 -1.73
CA HIS A 94 9.00 1.08 -1.40
C HIS A 94 8.36 1.67 -0.14
N ASP A 95 7.04 1.54 0.01
CA ASP A 95 6.31 1.99 1.20
C ASP A 95 6.83 1.34 2.48
N LEU A 96 7.23 0.06 2.40
CA LEU A 96 7.87 -0.64 3.50
C LEU A 96 9.20 -0.02 3.91
N ASP A 97 10.04 0.38 2.93
CA ASP A 97 11.33 1.00 3.21
C ASP A 97 11.14 2.40 3.80
N GLU A 98 10.30 3.22 3.14
CA GLU A 98 10.03 4.58 3.59
C GLU A 98 9.43 4.61 5.00
N TRP A 99 8.52 3.67 5.31
CA TRP A 99 7.96 3.59 6.64
C TRP A 99 8.98 3.09 7.67
N ALA A 100 9.81 2.10 7.33
CA ALA A 100 10.88 1.61 8.19
C ALA A 100 11.88 2.71 8.53
N ASP A 101 12.29 3.50 7.54
CA ASP A 101 13.24 4.61 7.71
C ASP A 101 12.69 5.69 8.67
N ALA A 102 11.38 5.90 8.67
CA ALA A 102 10.71 6.85 9.56
C ALA A 102 10.39 6.29 10.96
N ASN A 103 10.27 4.97 11.10
CA ASN A 103 9.81 4.29 12.31
C ASN A 103 10.77 3.15 12.66
N PRO A 104 11.81 3.40 13.47
CA PRO A 104 12.75 2.34 13.86
C PRO A 104 12.09 1.32 14.80
N PRO A 105 12.68 0.13 14.96
CA PRO A 105 12.21 -0.87 15.92
C PRO A 105 12.28 -0.39 17.39
N PRO A 106 11.37 -0.84 18.28
CA PRO A 106 10.28 -1.79 18.02
C PRO A 106 9.12 -1.11 17.29
N SER A 107 8.70 -1.72 16.17
CA SER A 107 7.65 -1.22 15.28
C SER A 107 7.00 -2.41 14.55
N THR A 108 5.68 -2.32 14.34
CA THR A 108 4.88 -3.40 13.75
C THR A 108 4.53 -3.10 12.29
N MET A 109 4.63 -4.09 11.42
CA MET A 109 4.10 -4.03 10.05
C MET A 109 3.15 -5.19 9.81
N MET A 110 1.98 -4.92 9.25
CA MET A 110 1.01 -5.91 8.79
C MET A 110 0.85 -5.85 7.28
N ILE A 111 1.05 -6.98 6.60
CA ILE A 111 0.87 -7.11 5.16
C ILE A 111 -0.38 -7.95 4.91
N ILE A 112 -1.32 -7.40 4.16
CA ILE A 112 -2.57 -8.05 3.78
C ILE A 112 -2.61 -8.14 2.25
N ASP A 113 -2.28 -9.31 1.72
CA ASP A 113 -2.16 -9.54 0.28
C ASP A 113 -2.23 -11.04 -0.04
N ASP A 114 -2.17 -11.43 -1.31
CA ASP A 114 -2.10 -12.84 -1.68
C ASP A 114 -0.74 -13.48 -1.30
N HIS A 115 -0.75 -14.81 -1.19
CA HIS A 115 0.44 -15.56 -0.80
C HIS A 115 1.58 -15.48 -1.85
N GLU A 116 1.31 -15.31 -3.14
CA GLU A 116 2.36 -15.21 -4.16
C GLU A 116 3.13 -13.90 -4.01
N ARG A 117 2.42 -12.79 -3.83
CA ARG A 117 2.95 -11.44 -3.68
C ARG A 117 3.75 -11.28 -2.40
N ILE A 118 3.23 -11.80 -1.28
CA ILE A 118 3.99 -11.88 -0.03
C ILE A 118 5.24 -12.75 -0.23
N GLY A 119 5.13 -13.85 -0.99
CA GLY A 119 6.25 -14.70 -1.41
C GLY A 119 7.38 -13.93 -2.09
N TRP A 120 7.06 -13.03 -3.02
CA TRP A 120 8.07 -12.22 -3.73
C TRP A 120 8.85 -11.26 -2.83
N ILE A 121 8.28 -10.88 -1.68
CA ILE A 121 8.90 -9.95 -0.74
C ILE A 121 9.39 -10.62 0.54
N ALA A 122 9.23 -11.95 0.68
CA ALA A 122 9.55 -12.68 1.89
C ALA A 122 10.99 -12.44 2.38
N SER A 123 11.96 -12.37 1.47
CA SER A 123 13.36 -12.08 1.84
C SER A 123 13.55 -10.69 2.44
N LYS A 124 12.74 -9.70 2.03
CA LYS A 124 12.75 -8.36 2.63
C LYS A 124 12.09 -8.40 4.01
N LEU A 125 10.95 -9.08 4.13
CA LEU A 125 10.26 -9.23 5.41
C LEU A 125 11.13 -9.91 6.46
N SER A 126 11.87 -10.96 6.09
CA SER A 126 12.85 -11.60 6.99
C SER A 126 13.96 -10.65 7.43
N ARG A 127 14.46 -9.78 6.55
CA ARG A 127 15.47 -8.77 6.93
C ARG A 127 14.92 -7.72 7.90
N LEU A 128 13.65 -7.32 7.74
CA LEU A 128 12.98 -6.42 8.67
C LEU A 128 12.79 -7.13 10.02
N GLU A 129 12.38 -8.39 10.03
CA GLU A 129 12.30 -9.20 11.25
C GLU A 129 13.66 -9.32 11.95
N ASP A 130 14.74 -9.63 11.22
CA ASP A 130 16.11 -9.67 11.74
C ASP A 130 16.57 -8.32 12.31
N ALA A 131 16.07 -7.21 11.76
CA ALA A 131 16.34 -5.86 12.25
C ALA A 131 15.53 -5.50 13.51
N GLY A 132 14.58 -6.34 13.93
CA GLY A 132 13.77 -6.16 15.13
C GLY A 132 12.34 -5.64 14.88
N TYR A 133 11.92 -5.53 13.62
CA TYR A 133 10.52 -5.24 13.30
C TYR A 133 9.64 -6.45 13.56
N ARG A 134 8.38 -6.19 13.90
CA ARG A 134 7.40 -7.25 14.06
C ARG A 134 6.53 -7.38 12.83
N ILE A 135 6.59 -8.53 12.17
CA ILE A 135 5.88 -8.76 10.91
C ILE A 135 4.62 -9.61 11.15
N LEU A 136 3.49 -9.07 10.72
CA LEU A 136 2.16 -9.67 10.75
C LEU A 136 1.68 -9.91 9.32
N LEU A 137 1.02 -11.04 9.05
CA LEU A 137 0.54 -11.37 7.72
C LEU A 137 -0.94 -11.75 7.74
N ALA A 138 -1.73 -11.28 6.78
CA ALA A 138 -3.04 -11.84 6.48
C ALA A 138 -3.15 -12.10 4.98
N TYR A 139 -3.68 -13.26 4.61
CA TYR A 139 -3.82 -13.64 3.20
C TYR A 139 -5.00 -14.60 3.02
N PRO A 140 -5.62 -14.68 1.82
CA PRO A 140 -6.74 -15.57 1.59
C PRO A 140 -6.36 -17.04 1.76
N PRO A 141 -7.30 -17.92 2.13
CA PRO A 141 -7.04 -19.35 2.26
C PRO A 141 -6.47 -19.91 0.97
N GLN A 142 -5.39 -20.68 1.07
CA GLN A 142 -4.80 -21.39 -0.05
C GLN A 142 -5.75 -22.49 -0.53
N ARG A 143 -6.67 -22.15 -1.44
CA ARG A 143 -7.67 -23.11 -1.93
C ARG A 143 -7.12 -24.13 -2.94
N ASP A 144 -5.92 -23.95 -3.50
CA ASP A 144 -5.54 -24.72 -4.70
C ASP A 144 -4.08 -25.20 -4.86
N LEU A 145 -3.20 -25.20 -3.85
CA LEU A 145 -1.78 -25.54 -4.11
C LEU A 145 -1.18 -26.55 -3.14
N ALA A 146 -1.11 -27.81 -3.58
CA ALA A 146 -0.20 -28.84 -3.07
C ALA A 146 1.30 -28.50 -3.26
N ALA A 147 1.66 -27.28 -3.68
CA ALA A 147 2.98 -26.88 -4.15
C ALA A 147 3.52 -25.57 -3.57
N THR A 148 2.79 -24.88 -2.68
CA THR A 148 3.27 -23.60 -2.14
C THR A 148 3.98 -23.80 -0.80
N THR A 149 5.21 -23.32 -0.70
CA THR A 149 5.99 -23.35 0.54
C THR A 149 5.33 -22.45 1.58
N PRO A 150 4.97 -22.95 2.77
CA PRO A 150 4.44 -22.12 3.84
C PRO A 150 5.46 -21.06 4.23
N PHE A 151 4.97 -19.88 4.60
CA PHE A 151 5.84 -18.82 5.12
C PHE A 151 6.57 -19.28 6.39
N PRO A 152 7.80 -18.78 6.64
CA PRO A 152 8.52 -19.05 7.87
C PRO A 152 7.63 -18.85 9.10
N ARG A 153 7.70 -19.80 10.04
CA ARG A 153 7.02 -19.70 11.35
C ARG A 153 7.55 -18.56 12.22
N SER A 154 8.65 -17.91 11.83
CA SER A 154 9.22 -16.78 12.55
C SER A 154 8.29 -15.56 12.54
N PHE A 155 7.51 -15.37 11.45
CA PHE A 155 6.54 -14.29 11.38
C PHE A 155 5.55 -14.37 12.54
N SER A 156 5.48 -13.26 13.28
CA SER A 156 4.97 -13.24 14.65
C SER A 156 3.54 -13.74 14.78
N LYS A 157 2.66 -13.38 13.83
CA LYS A 157 1.31 -13.95 13.68
C LYS A 157 0.87 -13.90 12.21
N GLN A 158 0.11 -14.92 11.82
CA GLN A 158 -0.44 -15.07 10.47
C GLN A 158 -1.94 -15.34 10.59
N TRP A 159 -2.75 -14.70 9.74
CA TRP A 159 -4.20 -14.85 9.70
C TRP A 159 -4.66 -15.31 8.32
N ASP A 160 -5.71 -16.12 8.34
CA ASP A 160 -6.56 -16.32 7.17
C ASP A 160 -7.44 -15.07 6.99
N TRP A 161 -7.43 -14.48 5.79
CA TRP A 161 -8.17 -13.24 5.51
C TRP A 161 -9.68 -13.43 5.70
N ASP A 162 -10.25 -14.52 5.18
CA ASP A 162 -11.67 -14.79 5.29
C ASP A 162 -12.04 -14.93 6.78
N ALA A 163 -11.30 -15.73 7.54
CA ALA A 163 -11.52 -15.85 8.98
C ALA A 163 -11.38 -14.50 9.71
N LEU A 164 -10.36 -13.68 9.38
CA LEU A 164 -10.17 -12.37 9.99
C LEU A 164 -11.38 -11.46 9.77
N VAL A 165 -11.98 -11.48 8.58
CA VAL A 165 -13.11 -10.62 8.22
C VAL A 165 -14.46 -11.20 8.64
N PHE A 166 -14.62 -12.52 8.72
CA PHE A 166 -15.89 -13.17 9.07
C PHE A 166 -16.03 -13.53 10.55
N ASP A 167 -14.94 -13.58 11.33
CA ASP A 167 -15.01 -13.93 12.75
C ASP A 167 -16.01 -13.02 13.48
N GLU A 168 -17.08 -13.62 14.00
CA GLU A 168 -18.07 -13.00 14.89
C GLU A 168 -17.42 -12.83 16.26
N GLN A 169 -16.39 -11.99 16.32
CA GLN A 169 -15.84 -11.62 17.61
C GLN A 169 -16.94 -10.87 18.36
N GLN A 170 -17.37 -11.44 19.50
CA GLN A 170 -18.27 -10.78 20.42
C GLN A 170 -17.69 -9.40 20.72
N GLU A 171 -18.23 -8.37 20.08
CA GLU A 171 -18.09 -7.01 20.56
C GLU A 171 -18.70 -7.02 21.95
N THR A 172 -17.87 -7.09 22.99
CA THR A 172 -18.36 -6.75 24.33
C THR A 172 -18.81 -5.31 24.25
N THR A 173 -20.11 -5.17 24.10
CA THR A 173 -20.91 -3.95 24.07
C THR A 173 -20.56 -3.08 25.25
N THR A 174 -19.63 -2.13 25.09
CA THR A 174 -19.75 -0.83 25.75
C THR A 174 -18.90 0.22 25.03
N THR A 175 -19.55 1.36 24.82
CA THR A 175 -18.99 2.67 24.56
C THR A 175 -18.74 3.00 23.10
N THR A 176 -19.75 3.66 22.53
CA THR A 176 -19.65 4.91 21.78
C THR A 176 -18.50 5.78 22.30
N ALA A 177 -17.27 5.42 21.98
CA ALA A 177 -16.12 6.30 22.07
C ALA A 177 -15.77 6.58 20.64
N THR A 178 -16.04 7.81 20.23
CA THR A 178 -15.32 8.49 19.16
C THR A 178 -13.84 8.31 19.46
N THR A 179 -13.24 7.20 19.03
CA THR A 179 -11.80 7.07 19.02
C THR A 179 -11.37 8.15 18.05
N SER A 180 -10.85 9.24 18.58
CA SER A 180 -10.20 10.28 17.81
C SER A 180 -9.07 9.59 17.06
N LEU A 181 -9.36 9.20 15.82
CA LEU A 181 -8.42 8.61 14.89
C LEU A 181 -7.42 9.74 14.57
N VAL A 182 -6.20 9.58 15.05
CA VAL A 182 -5.10 10.50 14.74
C VAL A 182 -4.06 9.66 14.04
N PHE A 183 -3.87 9.92 12.74
CA PHE A 183 -2.84 9.33 11.91
C PHE A 183 -1.64 10.28 11.85
N SER A 184 -0.45 9.81 12.23
CA SER A 184 0.82 10.27 11.65
C SER A 184 1.46 9.10 10.90
N GLN A 185 1.42 9.22 9.59
CA GLN A 185 2.11 8.39 8.61
C GLN A 185 3.49 9.03 8.33
N GLY A 186 4.41 8.29 7.71
CA GLY A 186 5.77 8.77 7.44
C GLY A 186 5.84 10.16 6.78
N LYS A 187 7.03 10.76 6.76
CA LYS A 187 7.38 12.17 6.43
C LYS A 187 6.66 12.84 5.23
N TYR A 188 6.00 12.10 4.35
CA TYR A 188 5.31 12.59 3.14
C TYR A 188 3.80 12.30 3.07
N ASN A 189 3.25 11.38 3.86
CA ASN A 189 1.88 10.90 3.68
C ASN A 189 0.82 11.67 4.50
N ASP A 190 1.21 12.37 5.58
CA ASP A 190 0.27 13.15 6.39
C ASP A 190 -0.40 14.29 5.60
N GLU A 191 0.28 14.80 4.58
CA GLU A 191 -0.23 15.88 3.76
C GLU A 191 -1.02 15.39 2.54
N TYR A 192 -0.81 14.14 2.11
CA TYR A 192 -1.35 13.59 0.86
C TYR A 192 -1.80 12.12 1.04
N PRO A 193 -3.01 11.89 1.58
CA PRO A 193 -3.53 10.53 1.85
C PRO A 193 -3.88 9.75 0.57
N PHE A 194 -3.85 10.39 -0.60
CA PHE A 194 -4.13 9.75 -1.87
C PHE A 194 -2.92 9.82 -2.80
N ALA A 195 -2.51 8.67 -3.32
CA ALA A 195 -1.32 8.59 -4.16
C ALA A 195 -1.51 7.65 -5.35
N CYS A 196 -0.83 7.95 -6.45
CA CYS A 196 -0.75 7.11 -7.63
C CYS A 196 0.73 6.92 -8.00
N GLU A 197 1.25 5.71 -7.79
CA GLU A 197 2.65 5.39 -8.09
C GLU A 197 2.90 5.32 -9.60
N VAL A 198 1.88 5.01 -10.38
CA VAL A 198 2.00 4.93 -11.84
C VAL A 198 2.26 6.29 -12.46
N CYS A 199 1.68 7.35 -11.88
CA CYS A 199 1.81 8.72 -12.37
C CYS A 199 2.72 9.60 -11.51
N PHE A 200 3.21 9.10 -10.37
CA PHE A 200 3.92 9.87 -9.35
C PHE A 200 3.13 11.10 -8.88
N VAL A 201 1.83 10.90 -8.66
CA VAL A 201 0.90 11.94 -8.22
C VAL A 201 0.52 11.67 -6.77
N ALA A 202 0.51 12.71 -5.95
CA ALA A 202 -0.02 12.70 -4.59
C ALA A 202 -0.98 13.88 -4.43
N VAL A 203 -2.17 13.64 -3.89
CA VAL A 203 -3.25 14.64 -3.77
C VAL A 203 -3.92 14.57 -2.40
N LYS A 204 -4.54 15.69 -2.00
CA LYS A 204 -5.13 15.86 -0.67
C LYS A 204 -6.58 15.42 -0.59
N THR A 205 -7.32 15.55 -1.69
CA THR A 205 -8.77 15.32 -1.71
C THR A 205 -9.10 14.05 -2.47
N PHE A 206 -10.18 13.39 -2.03
CA PHE A 206 -10.70 12.21 -2.70
C PHE A 206 -11.17 12.54 -4.12
N GLU A 207 -11.80 13.70 -4.31
CA GLU A 207 -12.28 14.18 -5.60
C GLU A 207 -11.15 14.35 -6.61
N ASP A 208 -10.02 14.97 -6.21
CA ASP A 208 -8.85 15.11 -7.08
C ASP A 208 -8.25 13.74 -7.42
N PHE A 209 -8.24 12.81 -6.47
CA PHE A 209 -7.74 11.46 -6.70
C PHE A 209 -8.59 10.69 -7.71
N ILE A 210 -9.92 10.74 -7.56
CA ILE A 210 -10.84 10.10 -8.49
C ILE A 210 -10.79 10.77 -9.87
N ALA A 211 -10.71 12.10 -9.92
CA ALA A 211 -10.53 12.82 -11.18
C ALA A 211 -9.23 12.39 -11.86
N HIS A 212 -8.14 12.23 -11.11
CA HIS A 212 -6.87 11.70 -11.61
C HIS A 212 -7.02 10.27 -12.15
N LEU A 213 -7.60 9.33 -11.40
CA LEU A 213 -7.76 7.93 -11.86
C LEU A 213 -8.64 7.80 -13.12
N LYS A 214 -9.54 8.76 -13.35
CA LYS A 214 -10.40 8.84 -14.54
C LYS A 214 -9.74 9.61 -15.70
N SER A 215 -8.57 10.20 -15.49
CA SER A 215 -7.90 11.05 -16.48
C SER A 215 -7.23 10.23 -17.58
N VAL A 216 -7.06 10.86 -18.75
CA VAL A 216 -6.39 10.24 -19.90
C VAL A 216 -4.89 10.07 -19.65
N GLU A 217 -4.29 10.94 -18.85
CA GLU A 217 -2.89 10.85 -18.42
C GLU A 217 -2.67 9.60 -17.58
N HIS A 218 -3.64 9.25 -16.72
CA HIS A 218 -3.60 8.02 -15.95
C HIS A 218 -3.74 6.78 -16.84
N GLU A 219 -4.68 6.79 -17.80
CA GLU A 219 -4.80 5.72 -18.78
C GLU A 219 -3.50 5.52 -19.58
N TYR A 220 -2.88 6.62 -20.01
CA TYR A 220 -1.58 6.60 -20.65
C TYR A 220 -0.50 6.00 -19.74
N GLY A 221 -0.46 6.39 -18.46
CA GLY A 221 0.48 5.85 -17.48
C GLY A 221 0.37 4.33 -17.30
N GLU A 222 -0.86 3.81 -17.19
CA GLU A 222 -1.12 2.37 -17.13
C GLU A 222 -0.64 1.64 -18.39
N TRP A 223 -0.90 2.21 -19.56
CA TRP A 223 -0.41 1.64 -20.81
C TRP A 223 1.12 1.70 -20.92
N ASP A 224 1.76 2.81 -20.56
CA ASP A 224 3.23 2.95 -20.64
C ASP A 224 3.92 1.96 -19.70
N ARG A 225 3.35 1.76 -18.52
CA ARG A 225 3.77 0.72 -17.57
C ARG A 225 3.64 -0.68 -18.20
N TYR A 226 2.50 -1.01 -18.79
CA TYR A 226 2.28 -2.29 -19.49
C TYR A 226 3.29 -2.47 -20.63
N ALA A 227 3.46 -1.47 -21.49
CA ALA A 227 4.36 -1.49 -22.62
C ALA A 227 5.82 -1.71 -22.18
N SER A 228 6.23 -1.02 -21.11
CA SER A 228 7.56 -1.18 -20.50
C SER A 228 7.77 -2.60 -19.96
N LYS A 229 6.79 -3.14 -19.22
CA LYS A 229 6.86 -4.50 -18.65
C LYS A 229 6.94 -5.59 -19.73
N ASN A 230 6.25 -5.40 -20.85
CA ASN A 230 6.16 -6.37 -21.93
C ASN A 230 7.14 -6.12 -23.09
N GLY A 231 8.06 -5.15 -22.95
CA GLY A 231 9.08 -4.88 -23.98
C GLY A 231 8.51 -4.36 -25.29
N VAL A 232 7.35 -3.70 -25.28
CA VAL A 232 6.72 -3.14 -26.48
C VAL A 232 7.59 -2.00 -27.03
N ASP A 233 7.93 -2.05 -28.32
CA ASP A 233 8.62 -0.93 -28.98
C ASP A 233 7.61 0.19 -29.26
N ARG A 234 7.62 1.17 -28.36
CA ARG A 234 6.79 2.39 -28.38
C ARG A 234 7.20 3.41 -29.46
N THR A 235 8.23 3.10 -30.27
CA THR A 235 8.62 3.92 -31.42
C THR A 235 7.96 3.50 -32.72
N ILE A 236 7.22 2.39 -32.70
CA ILE A 236 6.48 1.83 -33.84
C ILE A 236 5.01 2.19 -33.65
N ARG A 237 4.41 2.87 -34.63
CA ARG A 237 3.04 3.39 -34.56
C ARG A 237 2.02 2.28 -34.39
N GLU A 238 2.24 1.15 -35.06
CA GLU A 238 1.36 -0.02 -35.08
C GLU A 238 1.28 -0.72 -33.71
N ASN A 239 2.26 -0.48 -32.84
CA ASN A 239 2.28 -1.01 -31.48
C ASN A 239 1.50 -0.13 -30.48
N LEU A 240 1.09 1.07 -30.88
CA LEU A 240 0.37 2.00 -30.02
C LEU A 240 -1.13 1.65 -30.03
N PRO A 241 -1.82 1.71 -28.88
CA PRO A 241 -3.24 1.39 -28.76
C PRO A 241 -4.09 2.59 -29.21
N LEU A 242 -3.88 3.04 -30.45
CA LEU A 242 -4.57 4.19 -31.03
C LEU A 242 -6.07 3.90 -31.23
N GLY A 243 -6.87 4.96 -31.27
CA GLY A 243 -8.31 4.90 -31.54
C GLY A 243 -9.18 4.71 -30.29
N ARG A 244 -8.59 4.75 -29.09
CA ARG A 244 -9.35 4.72 -27.82
C ARG A 244 -10.02 6.05 -27.51
N SER A 245 -9.27 7.15 -27.65
CA SER A 245 -9.75 8.52 -27.56
C SER A 245 -8.78 9.45 -28.28
N LYS A 246 -9.25 10.64 -28.69
CA LYS A 246 -8.39 11.60 -29.40
C LYS A 246 -7.27 12.10 -28.50
N GLU A 247 -7.57 12.31 -27.23
CA GLU A 247 -6.64 12.79 -26.22
C GLU A 247 -5.55 11.76 -25.94
N MET A 248 -5.91 10.48 -25.83
CA MET A 248 -4.96 9.38 -25.66
C MET A 248 -4.05 9.23 -26.87
N ASP A 249 -4.62 9.32 -28.08
CA ASP A 249 -3.86 9.24 -29.33
C ASP A 249 -2.80 10.36 -29.42
N VAL A 250 -3.15 11.57 -28.96
CA VAL A 250 -2.20 12.70 -28.89
C VAL A 250 -1.04 12.38 -27.94
N LEU A 251 -1.31 11.91 -26.73
CA LEU A 251 -0.26 11.56 -25.75
C LEU A 251 0.67 10.47 -26.28
N LEU A 252 0.10 9.41 -26.86
CA LEU A 252 0.84 8.29 -27.44
C LEU A 252 1.77 8.73 -28.57
N ILE A 253 1.27 9.57 -29.49
CA ILE A 253 2.05 10.07 -30.63
C ILE A 253 3.17 10.99 -30.14
N GLN A 254 2.88 11.90 -29.20
CA GLN A 254 3.89 12.80 -28.63
C GLN A 254 5.01 12.03 -27.90
N ASP A 255 4.67 10.99 -27.14
CA ASP A 255 5.68 10.16 -26.48
C ASP A 255 6.51 9.35 -27.50
N MET A 256 5.87 8.78 -28.53
CA MET A 256 6.56 8.09 -29.63
C MET A 256 7.59 9.01 -30.30
N GLU A 257 7.19 10.23 -30.67
CA GLU A 257 8.08 11.23 -31.28
C GLU A 257 9.23 11.61 -30.35
N ARG A 258 8.93 11.85 -29.07
CA ARG A 258 9.93 12.14 -28.03
C ARG A 258 10.97 11.03 -27.92
N ARG A 259 10.56 9.76 -27.97
CA ARG A 259 11.46 8.60 -27.93
C ARG A 259 12.31 8.49 -29.19
N LEU A 260 11.73 8.71 -30.36
CA LEU A 260 12.46 8.73 -31.64
C LEU A 260 13.53 9.82 -31.64
N MET A 261 13.22 11.02 -31.14
CA MET A 261 14.18 12.11 -30.98
C MET A 261 15.34 11.73 -30.06
N LYS A 262 15.05 11.18 -28.87
CA LYS A 262 16.08 10.69 -27.94
C LYS A 262 16.94 9.57 -28.55
N ARG A 263 16.37 8.68 -29.38
CA ARG A 263 17.12 7.63 -30.09
C ARG A 263 18.09 8.22 -31.10
N LYS A 264 17.66 9.25 -31.86
CA LYS A 264 18.51 10.00 -32.80
C LYS A 264 19.62 10.78 -32.10
N GLU A 265 19.34 11.39 -30.95
CA GLU A 265 20.36 12.08 -30.16
C GLU A 265 21.43 11.13 -29.62
N ARG A 266 21.02 9.95 -29.15
CA ARG A 266 21.96 8.89 -28.73
C ARG A 266 22.82 8.38 -29.88
N SER A 267 22.23 8.14 -31.06
CA SER A 267 23.01 7.68 -32.23
C SER A 267 23.99 8.74 -32.75
N ARG A 268 23.72 10.03 -32.50
CA ARG A 268 24.63 11.14 -32.78
C ARG A 268 25.66 11.40 -31.67
N GLY A 269 25.66 10.62 -30.59
CA GLY A 269 26.55 10.79 -29.45
C GLY A 269 26.24 12.03 -28.58
N LEU A 270 25.07 12.66 -28.74
CA LEU A 270 24.69 13.89 -28.04
C LEU A 270 24.11 13.63 -26.64
N LEU A 271 23.75 12.39 -26.33
CA LEU A 271 23.32 11.95 -25.01
C LEU A 271 24.35 10.98 -24.43
N ARG A 272 24.88 11.29 -23.23
CA ARG A 272 25.73 10.35 -22.49
C ARG A 272 24.95 9.06 -22.18
N PRO A 273 25.60 7.88 -22.18
CA PRO A 273 24.95 6.66 -21.73
C PRO A 273 24.40 6.85 -20.32
N ARG A 274 23.18 6.37 -20.06
CA ARG A 274 22.67 6.29 -18.68
C ARG A 274 23.62 5.38 -17.90
N THR A 275 24.29 5.96 -16.91
CA THR A 275 25.07 5.18 -15.96
C THR A 275 24.14 4.67 -14.88
N ARG A 276 24.54 3.60 -14.17
CA ARG A 276 23.75 2.98 -13.10
C ARG A 276 23.41 3.95 -11.95
N LEU A 277 24.03 5.12 -11.92
CA LEU A 277 23.80 6.21 -10.97
C LEU A 277 22.62 7.12 -11.35
N ASP A 278 22.12 7.07 -12.59
CA ASP A 278 21.02 7.93 -13.08
C ASP A 278 19.62 7.30 -12.87
N LEU A 279 19.53 6.28 -12.01
CA LEU A 279 18.32 5.50 -11.71
C LEU A 279 17.95 5.51 -10.21
N PHE A 280 18.55 6.41 -9.43
CA PHE A 280 18.20 6.69 -8.05
C PHE A 280 17.62 8.10 -7.93
#